data_AF-A0A535KSB2-F1
#
_entry.id   AF-A0A535KSB2-F1
#
_cell.length_a   1.000
_cell.length_b   1.000
_cell.length_c   1.000
_cell.angle_alpha   90.00
_cell.angle_beta   90.00
_cell.angle_gamma   90.00
#
_symmetry.space_group_name_H-M   'P 1'
#
loop_
_entity.id
_entity.type
_entity.pdbx_description
1 polymer ?
#
loop_
_entity_poly.entity_id
_entity_poly.type
_entity_poly.pdbx_seq_one_letter_code
_entity_poly.pdbx_strand_id
1 'polypeptide(L)' 'MILKGKRILLAGMSDRRSIGYAIAQEVQREGAELLLTSFGRMMSITQMTAKKLDPVPEILEMDVTKASDIDSAVDATS' A
#
# COMPACT_ATOMS: atom_id res chain seq x y z
N MET A 1 10.67 -17.40 3.08
CA MET A 1 9.55 -16.44 3.12
C MET A 1 8.60 -16.75 1.99
N ILE A 2 7.29 -16.75 2.26
CA ILE A 2 6.28 -17.27 1.33
C ILE A 2 5.86 -16.27 0.25
N LEU A 3 6.14 -14.97 0.44
CA LEU A 3 5.81 -13.91 -0.51
C LEU A 3 7.03 -13.38 -1.27
N LYS A 4 8.18 -14.06 -1.17
CA LYS A 4 9.41 -13.65 -1.83
C LYS A 4 9.21 -13.50 -3.35
N GLY A 5 9.61 -12.34 -3.88
CA GLY A 5 9.52 -12.02 -5.31
C GLY A 5 8.10 -11.70 -5.79
N LYS A 6 7.15 -11.51 -4.88
CA LYS A 6 5.82 -10.99 -5.21
C LYS A 6 5.77 -9.49 -5.00
N ARG A 7 5.04 -8.80 -5.88
CA ARG A 7 4.71 -7.39 -5.74
C ARG A 7 3.25 -7.29 -5.34
N ILE A 8 2.96 -6.57 -4.25
CA ILE A 8 1.64 -6.50 -3.63
C ILE A 8 1.19 -5.05 -3.56
N LEU A 9 0.03 -4.78 -4.16
CA LEU A 9 -0.69 -3.52 -3.94
C LEU A 9 -1.66 -3.69 -2.79
N LEU A 10 -1.60 -2.77 -1.82
CA LEU A 10 -2.46 -2.76 -0.65
C LEU A 10 -3.25 -1.46 -0.59
N ALA A 11 -4.58 -1.59 -0.58
CA ALA A 11 -5.51 -0.49 -0.37
C ALA A 11 -6.09 -0.49 1.06
N GLY A 12 -6.48 0.70 1.54
CA GLY A 12 -7.22 0.83 2.80
C GLY A 12 -6.35 0.86 4.06
N MET A 13 -5.07 1.21 3.96
CA MET A 13 -4.23 1.47 5.13
C MET A 13 -4.45 2.89 5.67
N SER A 14 -4.90 2.98 6.93
CA SER A 14 -5.13 4.26 7.61
C SER A 14 -4.06 4.53 8.67
N ASP A 15 -4.20 3.98 9.87
CA ASP A 15 -3.26 4.15 10.98
C ASP A 15 -2.63 2.82 11.43
N ARG A 16 -1.76 2.87 12.44
CA ARG A 16 -1.02 1.70 12.97
C ARG A 16 -1.89 0.60 13.60
N ARG A 17 -3.16 0.88 13.88
CA ARG A 17 -4.13 -0.07 14.43
C ARG A 17 -5.00 -0.70 13.34
N SER A 18 -4.89 -0.22 12.10
CA SER A 18 -5.67 -0.73 10.98
C SER A 18 -5.22 -2.13 10.56
N ILE A 19 -6.16 -2.91 10.02
CA ILE A 19 -5.88 -4.21 9.40
C ILE A 19 -4.84 -4.04 8.27
N GLY A 20 -4.97 -2.97 7.47
CA GLY A 20 -4.02 -2.68 6.39
C GLY A 20 -2.58 -2.52 6.89
N TYR A 21 -2.36 -1.89 8.04
CA TYR A 21 -1.01 -1.75 8.60
C TYR A 21 -0.42 -3.10 9.05
N ALA A 22 -1.23 -3.94 9.72
CA ALA A 22 -0.79 -5.27 10.11
C ALA A 22 -0.45 -6.14 8.89
N ILE A 23 -1.25 -6.07 7.82
CA ILE A 23 -0.96 -6.76 6.55
C ILE A 23 0.33 -6.22 5.93
N ALA A 24 0.52 -4.90 5.88
CA ALA A 24 1.71 -4.27 5.31
C ALA A 24 3.01 -4.76 5.97
N GLN A 25 3.02 -4.85 7.31
CA GLN A 25 4.17 -5.37 8.06
C GLN A 25 4.46 -6.83 7.68
N GLU A 26 3.43 -7.66 7.63
CA GLU A 26 3.59 -9.09 7.35
C GLU A 26 4.02 -9.35 5.90
N VAL A 27 3.49 -8.57 4.96
CA VAL A 27 3.86 -8.63 3.55
C VAL A 27 5.36 -8.38 3.35
N GLN A 28 5.90 -7.33 3.98
CA GLN A 28 7.33 -7.02 3.91
C GLN A 28 8.17 -8.04 4.66
N ARG A 29 7.70 -8.50 5.83
CA ARG A 29 8.37 -9.55 6.63
C ARG A 29 8.49 -10.86 5.84
N GLU A 30 7.53 -11.16 4.98
CA GLU A 30 7.53 -12.31 4.08
C GLU A 30 8.18 -12.03 2.70
N GLY A 31 8.91 -10.92 2.58
CA GLY A 31 9.83 -10.66 1.47
C GLY A 31 9.16 -10.21 0.17
N ALA A 32 7.93 -9.70 0.25
CA ALA A 32 7.26 -9.07 -0.88
C ALA A 32 7.59 -7.58 -0.98
N GLU A 33 7.54 -7.07 -2.21
CA GLU A 33 7.56 -5.65 -2.49
C GLU A 33 6.17 -5.06 -2.29
N LEU A 34 6.07 -3.97 -1.53
CA LEU A 34 4.79 -3.38 -1.14
C LEU A 34 4.60 -2.02 -1.83
N LEU A 35 3.46 -1.88 -2.50
CA LEU A 35 2.91 -0.61 -3.00
C LEU A 35 1.63 -0.30 -2.25
N LEU A 36 1.54 0.87 -1.62
CA LEU A 36 0.31 1.30 -0.94
C LEU A 36 -0.53 2.17 -1.87
N THR A 37 -1.83 2.25 -1.57
CA THR A 37 -2.73 3.24 -2.19
C THR A 37 -3.46 4.08 -1.16
N SER A 38 -3.70 5.35 -1.51
CA SER A 38 -4.52 6.28 -0.73
C SER A 38 -4.99 7.44 -1.62
N PHE A 39 -5.86 8.30 -1.12
CA PHE A 39 -6.36 9.47 -1.85
C PHE A 39 -6.89 10.54 -0.90
N GLY A 40 -7.00 11.77 -1.41
CA GLY A 40 -7.62 12.90 -0.70
C GLY A 40 -7.03 13.12 0.70
N ARG A 41 -7.90 13.38 1.68
CA ARG A 41 -7.50 13.68 3.08
C ARG A 41 -6.75 12.54 3.77
N MET A 42 -6.96 11.29 3.35
CA MET A 42 -6.29 10.14 3.94
C MET A 42 -4.82 10.03 3.49
N MET A 43 -4.45 10.65 2.37
CA MET A 43 -3.10 10.56 1.80
C MET A 43 -2.02 10.92 2.83
N SER A 44 -2.16 12.05 3.53
CA SER A 44 -1.18 12.48 4.53
C SER A 44 -1.08 11.51 5.71
N ILE A 45 -2.19 10.91 6.14
CA ILE A 45 -2.20 9.92 7.24
C ILE A 45 -1.49 8.64 6.79
N THR A 46 -1.81 8.14 5.59
CA THR A 46 -1.14 6.97 4.99
C THR A 46 0.36 7.22 4.86
N GLN A 47 0.78 8.38 4.35
CA GLN A 47 2.20 8.77 4.23
C GLN A 47 2.93 8.79 5.58
N MET A 48 2.33 9.38 6.62
CA MET A 48 2.93 9.40 7.96
C MET A 48 3.05 8.00 8.56
N THR A 49 2.03 7.17 8.36
CA THR A 49 2.00 5.79 8.87
C THR A 49 2.99 4.90 8.11
N ALA A 50 3.11 5.05 6.79
CA ALA A 50 4.03 4.28 5.94
C ALA A 50 5.50 4.47 6.34
N LYS A 51 5.88 5.66 6.84
CA LYS A 51 7.23 5.93 7.39
C LYS A 51 7.61 5.07 8.60
N LYS A 52 6.67 4.29 9.16
CA LYS A 52 6.92 3.34 10.26
C LYS A 52 7.17 1.91 9.79
N LEU A 53 7.02 1.66 8.49
CA LEU A 53 7.34 0.40 7.83
C LEU A 53 8.81 0.41 7.37
N ASP A 54 9.39 -0.78 7.21
CA ASP A 54 10.75 -0.97 6.72
C ASP A 54 10.78 -2.16 5.75
N PRO A 55 11.06 -1.95 4.45
CA PRO A 55 11.34 -0.65 3.81
C PRO A 55 10.13 0.29 3.83
N VAL A 56 10.34 1.60 3.67
CA VAL A 56 9.22 2.53 3.50
C VAL A 56 8.60 2.30 2.10
N PRO A 57 7.32 1.88 2.00
CA PRO A 57 6.71 1.59 0.69
C PRO A 57 6.38 2.87 -0.07
N GLU A 58 6.35 2.77 -1.39
CA GLU A 58 5.78 3.80 -2.25
C GLU A 58 4.26 3.87 -2.05
N ILE A 59 3.68 5.03 -2.36
CA ILE A 59 2.24 5.27 -2.26
C ILE A 59 1.76 5.83 -3.60
N LEU A 60 0.85 5.10 -4.22
CA LEU A 60 0.14 5.51 -5.42
C LEU A 60 -1.19 6.21 -5.03
N GLU A 61 -1.52 7.31 -5.70
CA GLU A 61 -2.85 7.89 -5.57
C GLU A 61 -3.88 7.02 -6.30
N MET A 62 -4.93 6.57 -5.59
CA MET A 62 -6.01 5.79 -6.18
C MET A 62 -7.32 6.05 -5.46
N ASP A 63 -8.25 6.75 -6.12
CA ASP A 63 -9.63 6.90 -5.66
C ASP A 63 -10.51 5.85 -6.34
N VAL A 64 -11.02 4.89 -5.57
CA VAL A 64 -11.87 3.79 -6.09
C VAL A 64 -13.18 4.26 -6.74
N THR A 65 -13.57 5.52 -6.53
CA THR A 65 -14.73 6.11 -7.20
C THR A 65 -14.43 6.58 -8.63
N LYS A 66 -13.15 6.62 -9.02
CA LYS A 66 -12.69 6.97 -10.37
C LYS A 66 -12.11 5.73 -11.05
N ALA A 67 -12.83 5.19 -12.02
CA ALA A 67 -12.39 3.97 -12.73
C ALA A 67 -10.98 4.11 -13.35
N SER A 68 -10.63 5.30 -13.87
CA SER A 68 -9.31 5.59 -14.43
C SER A 68 -8.15 5.39 -13.45
N ASP A 69 -8.39 5.61 -12.16
CA ASP A 69 -7.37 5.45 -11.13
C ASP A 69 -7.09 3.96 -10.88
N ILE A 70 -8.12 3.11 -11.00
CA ILE A 70 -8.00 1.66 -10.89
C ILE A 70 -7.18 1.10 -12.05
N ASP A 71 -7.47 1.54 -13.28
CA ASP A 71 -6.72 1.13 -14.47
C ASP A 71 -5.22 1.48 -14.32
N SER A 72 -4.93 2.70 -13.89
CA SER A 72 -3.56 3.17 -13.63
C SER A 72 -2.84 2.33 -12.55
N ALA A 73 -3.57 1.86 -11.53
CA ALA A 73 -3.02 1.02 -10.47
C ALA A 73 -2.68 -0.41 -10.94
N VAL A 74 -3.46 -0.96 -11.87
CA VAL A 74 -3.16 -2.25 -12.49
C VAL A 74 -1.87 -2.17 -13.31
N ASP A 75 -1.71 -1.13 -14.11
CA ASP A 75 -0.50 -0.90 -14.90
C ASP A 75 0.74 -0.72 -14.01
N ALA A 76 0.60 -0.02 -12.89
CA ALA A 76 1.69 0.20 -11.95
C ALA A 76 2.19 -1.08 -11.26
N THR A 77 1.40 -2.17 -11.26
CA THR A 77 1.68 -3.43 -10.54
C THR A 77 2.00 -4.62 -11.44
N SER A 78 1.82 -4.44 -12.75
CA SER A 78 2.24 -5.38 -13.80
C SER A 78 3.76 -5.44 -13.95
#